data_AF-A0A7X6YZS4-F1
#
_entry.id   AF-A0A7X6YZS4-F1
#
_cell.length_a   1.000
_cell.length_b   1.000
_cell.length_c   1.000
_cell.angle_alpha   90.00
_cell.angle_beta   90.00
_cell.angle_gamma   90.00
#
_symmetry.space_group_name_H-M   'P 1'
#
loop_
_entity.id
_entity.type
_entity.pdbx_description
1 polymer ?
#
loop_
_entity_poly.entity_id
_entity_poly.type
_entity_poly.pdbx_seq_one_letter_code
_entity_poly.pdbx_strand_id
1 'polypeptide(L)'
;SPIVTSKNTYIAPYVNAEVPEYLVIEDLFPNGRPALEKAGVYFTTRETVNKTETMKVTTCLNPLHTALAVYGCILGYESIFEEMKDVELKKLVEKIGYDEGMPVVVDPEILSPKEFIDEVINERLPNPFIPDTPQRIATDTSQKVAIRYGETIKAYMSREDLDSSTLTAIPLALAGWLRYLLEKDDNLNDFKASSDPMLDELKEKLAGIEVGKPSTYNGQLKDILSNEILFGVNLGEAGLADKVETMFKEMLAGEGAVRDTLKKYLA
;
A
#
# COMPACT_ATOMS: atom_id res chain seq x y z
N SER A 1 26.17 -5.26 19.88
CA SER A 1 25.11 -5.27 20.91
C SER A 1 24.58 -3.85 21.09
N PRO A 2 23.25 -3.65 21.23
CA PRO A 2 22.69 -2.31 21.43
C PRO A 2 23.28 -1.68 22.70
N ILE A 3 23.53 -0.38 22.65
CA ILE A 3 23.98 0.39 23.82
C ILE A 3 22.75 0.64 24.68
N VAL A 4 22.77 0.20 25.94
CA VAL A 4 21.70 0.50 26.90
C VAL A 4 22.08 1.78 27.64
N THR A 5 21.26 2.83 27.49
CA THR A 5 21.47 4.10 28.20
C THR A 5 21.19 3.96 29.69
N SER A 6 21.62 4.94 30.48
CA SER A 6 21.24 5.08 31.90
C SER A 6 19.73 5.21 32.14
N LYS A 7 18.92 5.38 31.08
CA LYS A 7 17.45 5.43 31.13
C LYS A 7 16.78 4.15 30.59
N ASN A 8 17.51 3.04 30.45
CA ASN A 8 17.02 1.77 29.85
C ASN A 8 16.48 1.90 28.42
N THR A 9 16.91 2.94 27.68
CA THR A 9 16.65 3.04 26.24
C THR A 9 17.75 2.30 25.48
N TYR A 10 17.36 1.47 24.53
CA TYR A 10 18.27 0.81 23.59
C TYR A 10 18.65 1.77 22.46
N ILE A 11 19.95 1.96 22.24
CA ILE A 11 20.49 2.73 21.13
C ILE A 11 21.17 1.75 20.16
N ALA A 12 20.74 1.76 18.89
CA ALA A 12 21.47 1.12 17.82
C ALA A 12 22.70 1.99 17.48
N PRO A 13 23.93 1.43 17.48
CA PRO A 13 25.14 2.22 17.19
C PRO A 13 25.24 2.65 15.72
N TYR A 14 24.41 2.10 14.85
CA TYR A 14 24.27 2.44 13.43
C TYR A 14 22.83 2.19 12.99
N VAL A 15 22.37 2.94 12.00
CA VAL A 15 21.10 2.73 11.29
C VAL A 15 21.41 2.78 9.80
N ASN A 16 20.81 1.87 9.03
CA ASN A 16 20.84 1.95 7.57
C ASN A 16 19.71 2.89 7.15
N ALA A 17 20.04 3.87 6.31
CA ALA A 17 19.08 4.74 5.66
C ALA A 17 19.29 4.66 4.15
N GLU A 18 18.24 4.99 3.41
CA GLU A 18 18.33 5.17 1.97
C GLU A 18 19.03 6.50 1.64
N VAL A 19 19.50 6.66 0.40
CA VAL A 19 20.13 7.92 -0.07
C VAL A 19 19.10 9.05 -0.20
N PRO A 20 17.89 8.82 -0.73
CA PRO A 20 16.89 9.88 -0.84
C PRO A 20 16.32 10.30 0.51
N GLU A 21 16.42 11.60 0.82
CA GLU A 21 15.93 12.18 2.06
C GLU A 21 15.12 13.45 1.76
N TYR A 22 13.84 13.45 2.19
CA TYR A 22 12.97 14.61 2.07
C TYR A 22 12.43 14.98 3.44
N LEU A 23 12.69 16.23 3.86
CA LEU A 23 12.12 16.80 5.07
C LEU A 23 11.48 18.15 4.74
N VAL A 24 10.15 18.16 4.76
CA VAL A 24 9.33 19.36 4.54
C VAL A 24 8.67 19.74 5.85
N ILE A 25 8.90 20.97 6.31
CA ILE A 25 8.48 21.45 7.63
C ILE A 25 7.71 22.76 7.47
N GLU A 26 6.65 22.93 8.25
CA GLU A 26 5.96 24.22 8.37
C GLU A 26 6.89 25.21 9.07
N ASP A 27 7.15 26.37 8.46
CA ASP A 27 8.01 27.39 9.05
C ASP A 27 7.29 28.24 10.12
N LEU A 28 6.94 27.60 11.23
CA LEU A 28 6.21 28.22 12.35
C LEU A 28 6.89 27.92 13.69
N PHE A 29 7.98 28.63 13.97
CA PHE A 29 8.80 28.42 15.17
C PHE A 29 8.71 29.62 16.13
N PRO A 30 8.10 29.48 17.32
CA PRO A 30 7.88 30.61 18.23
C PRO A 30 9.16 31.16 18.88
N ASN A 31 10.25 30.39 18.85
CA ASN A 31 11.54 30.77 19.45
C ASN A 31 12.71 30.59 18.47
N GLY A 32 12.44 30.77 17.17
CA GLY A 32 13.40 30.52 16.11
C GLY A 32 13.73 29.03 15.92
N ARG A 33 14.55 28.75 14.91
CA ARG A 33 15.01 27.41 14.54
C ARG A 33 16.44 27.44 14.00
N PRO A 34 17.17 26.33 14.00
CA PRO A 34 18.43 26.23 13.26
C PRO A 34 18.20 26.47 11.76
N ALA A 35 19.27 26.88 11.07
CA ALA A 35 19.31 27.09 9.63
C ALA A 35 19.37 25.76 8.85
N LEU A 36 18.40 24.86 9.09
CA LEU A 36 18.35 23.51 8.51
C LEU A 36 18.14 23.52 7.00
N GLU A 37 17.69 24.64 6.42
CA GLU A 37 17.64 24.82 4.97
C GLU A 37 19.02 24.68 4.32
N LYS A 38 20.11 24.96 5.07
CA LYS A 38 21.49 24.74 4.60
C LYS A 38 21.87 23.25 4.53
N ALA A 39 21.06 22.38 5.13
CA ALA A 39 21.20 20.93 5.09
C ALA A 39 20.15 20.27 4.16
N GLY A 40 19.44 21.05 3.34
CA GLY A 40 18.45 20.53 2.38
C GLY A 40 17.01 20.40 2.91
N VAL A 41 16.73 20.89 4.13
CA VAL A 41 15.36 20.90 4.66
C VAL A 41 14.51 21.97 3.99
N TYR A 42 13.30 21.60 3.54
CA TYR A 42 12.34 22.52 2.96
C TYR A 42 11.47 23.14 4.05
N PHE A 43 11.52 24.46 4.19
CA PHE A 43 10.60 25.22 5.05
C PHE A 43 9.53 25.89 4.22
N THR A 44 8.26 25.68 4.57
CA THR A 44 7.13 26.12 3.77
C THR A 44 5.88 26.34 4.62
N THR A 45 4.73 26.60 3.99
CA THR A 45 3.44 26.76 4.65
C THR A 45 2.85 25.42 5.10
N ARG A 46 1.91 25.46 6.06
CA ARG A 46 1.12 24.28 6.47
C ARG A 46 0.47 23.59 5.29
N GLU A 47 -0.07 24.37 4.35
CA GLU A 47 -0.76 23.87 3.17
C GLU A 47 0.17 23.02 2.30
N THR A 48 1.38 23.51 2.01
CA THR A 48 2.38 22.79 1.22
C THR A 48 2.89 21.53 1.93
N VAL A 49 3.06 21.58 3.25
CA VAL A 49 3.39 20.37 4.06
C VAL A 49 2.30 19.32 3.89
N ASN A 50 1.03 19.70 4.05
CA ASN A 50 -0.09 18.78 3.90
C ASN A 50 -0.16 18.20 2.48
N LYS A 51 0.01 19.03 1.43
CA LYS A 51 0.07 18.56 0.04
C LYS A 51 1.21 17.56 -0.20
N THR A 52 2.38 17.82 0.39
CA THR A 52 3.54 16.92 0.29
C THR A 52 3.26 15.58 0.97
N GLU A 53 2.65 15.62 2.16
CA GLU A 53 2.22 14.40 2.84
C GLU A 53 1.18 13.66 2.00
N THR A 54 0.13 14.32 1.53
CA THR A 54 -0.90 13.72 0.67
C THR A 54 -0.28 13.04 -0.55
N MET A 55 0.54 13.74 -1.33
CA MET A 55 1.26 13.19 -2.49
C MET A 55 1.97 11.86 -2.17
N LYS A 56 2.72 11.81 -1.05
CA LYS A 56 3.46 10.64 -0.61
C LYS A 56 2.54 9.51 -0.11
N VAL A 57 1.55 9.85 0.72
CA VAL A 57 0.74 8.84 1.44
C VAL A 57 -0.39 8.25 0.60
N THR A 58 -0.92 8.99 -0.38
CA THR A 58 -2.06 8.54 -1.20
C THR A 58 -1.65 8.07 -2.59
N THR A 59 -0.48 8.48 -3.09
CA THR A 59 -0.13 8.25 -4.51
C THR A 59 1.27 7.67 -4.68
N CYS A 60 2.31 8.37 -4.26
CA CYS A 60 3.64 8.14 -4.83
C CYS A 60 4.51 7.10 -4.11
N LEU A 61 4.19 6.70 -2.88
CA LEU A 61 5.02 5.74 -2.13
C LEU A 61 4.21 4.74 -1.32
N ASN A 62 3.38 5.24 -0.40
CA ASN A 62 2.74 4.37 0.57
C ASN A 62 1.79 3.33 -0.04
N PRO A 63 0.97 3.63 -1.06
CA PRO A 63 0.11 2.64 -1.70
C PRO A 63 0.92 1.51 -2.35
N LEU A 64 2.00 1.88 -3.04
CA LEU A 64 2.92 0.94 -3.71
C LEU A 64 3.50 -0.06 -2.71
N HIS A 65 4.01 0.46 -1.58
CA HIS A 65 4.52 -0.37 -0.49
C HIS A 65 3.48 -1.31 0.11
N THR A 66 2.22 -0.88 0.26
CA THR A 66 1.16 -1.77 0.78
C THR A 66 0.85 -2.89 -0.20
N ALA A 67 0.73 -2.59 -1.49
CA ALA A 67 0.46 -3.59 -2.51
C ALA A 67 1.56 -4.66 -2.56
N LEU A 68 2.83 -4.21 -2.60
CA LEU A 68 4.02 -5.07 -2.52
C LEU A 68 3.97 -5.94 -1.27
N ALA A 69 3.91 -5.34 -0.09
CA ALA A 69 3.93 -6.08 1.16
C ALA A 69 2.88 -7.19 1.29
N VAL A 70 1.65 -6.94 0.82
CA VAL A 70 0.57 -7.92 0.83
C VAL A 70 0.85 -9.09 -0.09
N TYR A 71 1.21 -8.82 -1.35
CA TYR A 71 1.49 -9.88 -2.31
C TYR A 71 2.81 -10.58 -2.03
N GLY A 72 3.81 -9.86 -1.51
CA GLY A 72 5.08 -10.38 -1.03
C GLY A 72 4.87 -11.50 -0.01
N CYS A 73 4.01 -11.27 1.00
CA CYS A 73 3.65 -12.31 1.95
C CYS A 73 2.97 -13.53 1.29
N ILE A 74 2.03 -13.31 0.36
CA ILE A 74 1.30 -14.42 -0.30
C ILE A 74 2.22 -15.22 -1.24
N LEU A 75 3.18 -14.56 -1.88
CA LEU A 75 4.09 -15.17 -2.86
C LEU A 75 5.43 -15.62 -2.25
N GLY A 76 5.61 -15.45 -0.94
CA GLY A 76 6.78 -15.95 -0.21
C GLY A 76 8.05 -15.10 -0.34
N TYR A 77 7.93 -13.81 -0.60
CA TYR A 77 9.07 -12.88 -0.59
C TYR A 77 9.46 -12.47 0.84
N GLU A 78 10.76 -12.35 1.08
CA GLU A 78 11.30 -11.93 2.37
C GLU A 78 11.72 -10.45 2.40
N SER A 79 11.76 -9.78 1.24
CA SER A 79 12.13 -8.37 1.16
C SER A 79 11.50 -7.66 -0.04
N ILE A 80 11.21 -6.36 0.11
CA ILE A 80 10.61 -5.51 -0.93
C ILE A 80 11.51 -5.42 -2.18
N PHE A 81 12.82 -5.40 -2.02
CA PHE A 81 13.73 -5.29 -3.17
C PHE A 81 13.69 -6.55 -4.07
N GLU A 82 13.47 -7.74 -3.50
CA GLU A 82 13.30 -8.96 -4.29
C GLU A 82 11.96 -8.96 -5.03
N GLU A 83 10.91 -8.39 -4.43
CA GLU A 83 9.62 -8.21 -5.11
C GLU A 83 9.75 -7.29 -6.34
N MET A 84 10.60 -6.26 -6.28
CA MET A 84 10.83 -5.38 -7.42
C MET A 84 11.54 -6.07 -8.60
N LYS A 85 12.08 -7.27 -8.42
CA LYS A 85 12.59 -8.12 -9.51
C LYS A 85 11.50 -8.99 -10.13
N ASP A 86 10.35 -9.11 -9.48
CA ASP A 86 9.20 -9.82 -9.99
C ASP A 86 8.46 -8.96 -11.03
N VAL A 87 8.22 -9.53 -12.21
CA VAL A 87 7.64 -8.82 -13.34
C VAL A 87 6.22 -8.35 -13.05
N GLU A 88 5.41 -9.18 -12.38
CA GLU A 88 4.02 -8.83 -12.09
C GLU A 88 3.92 -7.85 -10.92
N LEU A 89 4.72 -8.00 -9.86
CA LEU A 89 4.68 -7.07 -8.73
C LEU A 89 5.21 -5.68 -9.10
N LYS A 90 6.27 -5.61 -9.92
CA LYS A 90 6.74 -4.34 -10.48
C LYS A 90 5.66 -3.68 -11.33
N LYS A 91 5.02 -4.42 -12.25
CA LYS A 91 3.91 -3.90 -13.05
C LYS A 91 2.73 -3.44 -12.19
N LEU A 92 2.42 -4.14 -11.10
CA LEU A 92 1.34 -3.77 -10.18
C LEU A 92 1.59 -2.37 -9.61
N VAL A 93 2.78 -2.10 -9.07
CA VAL A 93 3.09 -0.79 -8.49
C VAL A 93 3.25 0.30 -9.55
N GLU A 94 3.77 -0.03 -10.73
CA GLU A 94 3.79 0.91 -11.85
C GLU A 94 2.37 1.33 -12.25
N LYS A 95 1.41 0.40 -12.31
CA LYS A 95 0.00 0.72 -12.61
C LYS A 95 -0.68 1.50 -11.49
N ILE A 96 -0.51 1.09 -10.22
CA ILE A 96 -1.07 1.84 -9.08
C ILE A 96 -0.52 3.27 -9.07
N GLY A 97 0.78 3.41 -9.30
CA GLY A 97 1.47 4.69 -9.25
C GLY A 97 1.19 5.57 -10.46
N TYR A 98 1.66 5.16 -11.63
CA TYR A 98 1.64 5.95 -12.86
C TYR A 98 0.28 5.99 -13.53
N ASP A 99 -0.40 4.85 -13.66
CA ASP A 99 -1.65 4.79 -14.44
C ASP A 99 -2.83 5.29 -13.61
N GLU A 100 -2.92 4.88 -12.35
CA GLU A 100 -4.10 5.14 -11.50
C GLU A 100 -3.90 6.31 -10.54
N GLY A 101 -2.72 6.45 -9.94
CA GLY A 101 -2.43 7.47 -8.94
C GLY A 101 -2.11 8.85 -9.52
N MET A 102 -1.23 8.92 -10.53
CA MET A 102 -0.77 10.20 -11.11
C MET A 102 -1.89 11.07 -11.70
N PRO A 103 -2.95 10.55 -12.35
CA PRO A 103 -4.04 11.39 -12.87
C PRO A 103 -4.75 12.25 -11.81
N VAL A 104 -4.68 11.85 -10.53
CA VAL A 104 -5.32 12.52 -9.40
C VAL A 104 -4.33 12.93 -8.32
N VAL A 105 -3.03 12.97 -8.63
CA VAL A 105 -2.00 13.33 -7.65
C VAL A 105 -2.16 14.77 -7.19
N VAL A 106 -1.96 14.99 -5.89
CA VAL A 106 -1.82 16.34 -5.34
C VAL A 106 -0.39 16.81 -5.59
N ASP A 107 -0.24 17.88 -6.36
CA ASP A 107 1.06 18.51 -6.61
C ASP A 107 1.37 19.53 -5.47
N PRO A 108 2.43 19.33 -4.68
CA PRO A 108 2.82 20.27 -3.64
C PRO A 108 3.63 21.46 -4.18
N GLU A 109 3.98 21.49 -5.46
CA GLU A 109 4.79 22.50 -6.19
C GLU A 109 6.24 22.66 -5.70
N ILE A 110 6.55 22.18 -4.49
CA ILE A 110 7.91 22.19 -3.91
C ILE A 110 8.71 20.92 -4.25
N LEU A 111 8.03 19.84 -4.61
CA LEU A 111 8.59 18.57 -5.07
C LEU A 111 7.77 18.09 -6.26
N SER A 112 8.43 17.66 -7.33
CA SER A 112 7.75 17.09 -8.49
C SER A 112 7.18 15.70 -8.14
N PRO A 113 5.86 15.48 -8.23
CA PRO A 113 5.30 14.15 -7.98
C PRO A 113 5.85 13.09 -8.92
N LYS A 114 6.11 13.46 -10.18
CA LYS A 114 6.67 12.55 -11.20
C LYS A 114 8.10 12.13 -10.86
N GLU A 115 8.96 13.07 -10.48
CA GLU A 115 10.34 12.75 -10.08
C GLU A 115 10.36 11.91 -8.80
N PHE A 116 9.49 12.25 -7.84
CA PHE A 116 9.40 11.50 -6.59
C PHE A 116 8.99 10.04 -6.83
N ILE A 117 7.94 9.78 -7.61
CA ILE A 117 7.50 8.40 -7.89
C ILE A 117 8.51 7.63 -8.75
N ASP A 118 9.21 8.31 -9.66
CA ASP A 118 10.29 7.70 -10.45
C ASP A 118 11.44 7.22 -9.57
N GLU A 119 11.87 8.05 -8.62
CA GLU A 119 12.90 7.68 -7.65
C GLU A 119 12.42 6.53 -6.75
N VAL A 120 11.14 6.55 -6.32
CA VAL A 120 10.56 5.45 -5.54
C VAL A 120 10.63 4.13 -6.29
N ILE A 121 10.13 4.07 -7.52
CA ILE A 121 10.01 2.82 -8.29
C ILE A 121 11.37 2.33 -8.77
N ASN A 122 12.27 3.22 -9.19
CA ASN A 122 13.51 2.83 -9.86
C ASN A 122 14.72 2.75 -8.93
N GLU A 123 14.70 3.45 -7.79
CA GLU A 123 15.88 3.57 -6.91
C GLU A 123 15.60 3.08 -5.49
N ARG A 124 14.47 3.46 -4.89
CA ARG A 124 14.20 3.20 -3.47
C ARG A 124 13.66 1.80 -3.21
N LEU A 125 12.56 1.43 -3.86
CA LEU A 125 11.97 0.09 -3.72
C LEU A 125 12.95 -1.03 -4.13
N PRO A 126 13.75 -0.88 -5.21
CA PRO A 126 14.72 -1.91 -5.62
C PRO A 126 16.01 -1.93 -4.80
N ASN A 127 16.17 -1.08 -3.77
CA ASN A 127 17.42 -0.94 -3.03
C ASN A 127 17.71 -2.18 -2.13
N PRO A 128 18.76 -2.98 -2.42
CA PRO A 128 19.05 -4.20 -1.66
C PRO A 128 19.66 -3.93 -0.27
N PHE A 129 20.00 -2.67 0.05
CA PHE A 129 20.61 -2.30 1.32
C PHE A 129 19.60 -1.91 2.40
N ILE A 130 18.30 -1.85 2.05
CA ILE A 130 17.20 -1.56 2.98
C ILE A 130 16.50 -2.87 3.35
N PRO A 131 16.59 -3.31 4.63
CA PRO A 131 16.04 -4.59 5.06
C PRO A 131 14.53 -4.51 5.35
N ASP A 132 13.76 -4.02 4.39
CA ASP A 132 12.32 -3.89 4.49
C ASP A 132 11.64 -5.20 4.12
N THR A 133 10.95 -5.81 5.09
CA THR A 133 10.24 -7.07 4.91
C THR A 133 8.76 -6.85 4.62
N PRO A 134 8.13 -7.73 3.82
CA PRO A 134 6.72 -7.61 3.46
C PRO A 134 5.84 -7.71 4.71
N GLN A 135 6.14 -8.66 5.59
CA GLN A 135 5.44 -8.86 6.87
C GLN A 135 5.44 -7.58 7.73
N ARG A 136 6.57 -6.87 7.85
CA ARG A 136 6.65 -5.63 8.63
C ARG A 136 5.74 -4.55 8.05
N ILE A 137 5.72 -4.41 6.73
CA ILE A 137 4.96 -3.37 6.03
C ILE A 137 3.46 -3.74 5.98
N ALA A 138 3.09 -5.01 5.98
CA ALA A 138 1.70 -5.49 5.98
C ALA A 138 0.96 -5.31 7.32
N THR A 139 1.67 -5.01 8.43
CA THR A 139 1.08 -4.67 9.73
C THR A 139 0.09 -3.50 9.62
N ASP A 140 -1.05 -3.55 10.30
CA ASP A 140 -2.08 -2.50 10.33
C ASP A 140 -2.60 -2.07 8.93
N THR A 141 -2.74 -3.02 8.01
CA THR A 141 -3.25 -2.72 6.66
C THR A 141 -4.69 -2.18 6.66
N SER A 142 -5.54 -2.59 7.59
CA SER A 142 -6.88 -2.02 7.78
C SER A 142 -6.86 -0.51 8.04
N GLN A 143 -5.81 0.00 8.70
CA GLN A 143 -5.63 1.42 8.97
C GLN A 143 -5.04 2.19 7.78
N LYS A 144 -4.56 1.46 6.77
CA LYS A 144 -3.84 2.00 5.62
C LYS A 144 -4.73 2.11 4.39
N VAL A 145 -5.65 1.16 4.17
CA VAL A 145 -6.38 1.07 2.88
C VAL A 145 -7.25 2.29 2.61
N ALA A 146 -7.90 2.88 3.62
CA ALA A 146 -8.68 4.12 3.45
C ALA A 146 -7.84 5.29 2.90
N ILE A 147 -6.68 5.55 3.50
CA ILE A 147 -5.82 6.67 3.09
C ILE A 147 -5.03 6.36 1.82
N ARG A 148 -4.55 5.12 1.64
CA ARG A 148 -3.66 4.75 0.54
C ARG A 148 -4.40 4.46 -0.78
N TYR A 149 -5.66 4.06 -0.71
CA TYR A 149 -6.45 3.70 -1.90
C TYR A 149 -7.78 4.46 -1.94
N GLY A 150 -8.45 4.61 -0.79
CA GLY A 150 -9.73 5.30 -0.70
C GLY A 150 -9.69 6.74 -1.18
N GLU A 151 -8.65 7.50 -0.85
CA GLU A 151 -8.50 8.90 -1.33
C GLU A 151 -8.37 8.97 -2.86
N THR A 152 -7.62 8.05 -3.47
CA THR A 152 -7.53 7.96 -4.94
C THR A 152 -8.89 7.63 -5.55
N ILE A 153 -9.61 6.66 -4.99
CA ILE A 153 -10.96 6.30 -5.47
C ILE A 153 -11.92 7.49 -5.36
N LYS A 154 -11.92 8.21 -4.24
CA LYS A 154 -12.73 9.44 -4.06
C LYS A 154 -12.38 10.51 -5.09
N ALA A 155 -11.10 10.69 -5.38
CA ALA A 155 -10.66 11.65 -6.38
C ALA A 155 -11.19 11.30 -7.79
N TYR A 156 -11.24 10.02 -8.15
CA TYR A 156 -11.91 9.58 -9.39
C TYR A 156 -13.41 9.83 -9.37
N MET A 157 -14.10 9.52 -8.26
CA MET A 157 -15.55 9.71 -8.15
C MET A 157 -15.98 11.19 -8.17
N SER A 158 -15.11 12.10 -7.72
CA SER A 158 -15.42 13.54 -7.62
C SER A 158 -15.14 14.33 -8.90
N ARG A 159 -14.46 13.74 -9.88
CA ARG A 159 -14.07 14.40 -11.13
C ARG A 159 -14.88 13.87 -12.30
N GLU A 160 -15.57 14.77 -13.00
CA GLU A 160 -16.44 14.40 -14.14
C GLU A 160 -15.68 13.80 -15.33
N ASP A 161 -14.38 14.04 -15.43
CA ASP A 161 -13.51 13.52 -16.50
C ASP A 161 -12.90 12.14 -16.20
N LEU A 162 -13.20 11.57 -15.03
CA LEU A 162 -12.70 10.28 -14.56
C LEU A 162 -13.85 9.34 -14.20
N ASP A 163 -13.55 8.05 -14.19
CA ASP A 163 -14.49 7.00 -13.79
C ASP A 163 -13.76 5.97 -12.93
N SER A 164 -14.14 5.90 -11.65
CA SER A 164 -13.54 4.97 -10.69
C SER A 164 -13.71 3.51 -11.11
N SER A 165 -14.76 3.17 -11.86
CA SER A 165 -15.01 1.81 -12.34
C SER A 165 -13.96 1.32 -13.34
N THR A 166 -13.14 2.22 -13.90
CA THR A 166 -12.04 1.88 -14.82
C THR A 166 -10.79 1.39 -14.10
N LEU A 167 -10.63 1.70 -12.80
CA LEU A 167 -9.48 1.27 -11.99
C LEU A 167 -9.38 -0.26 -11.97
N THR A 168 -8.17 -0.78 -12.05
CA THR A 168 -7.87 -2.21 -12.13
C THR A 168 -6.81 -2.63 -11.12
N ALA A 169 -5.71 -1.91 -11.00
CA ALA A 169 -4.59 -2.23 -10.12
C ALA A 169 -4.91 -1.96 -8.63
N ILE A 170 -5.63 -0.87 -8.31
CA ILE A 170 -6.12 -0.62 -6.94
C ILE A 170 -7.12 -1.70 -6.51
N PRO A 171 -8.18 -2.04 -7.27
CA PRO A 171 -9.05 -3.18 -6.95
C PRO A 171 -8.28 -4.50 -6.79
N LEU A 172 -7.25 -4.73 -7.61
CA LEU A 172 -6.39 -5.90 -7.51
C LEU A 172 -5.62 -5.91 -6.18
N ALA A 173 -5.03 -4.79 -5.76
CA ALA A 173 -4.38 -4.65 -4.46
C ALA A 173 -5.35 -4.91 -3.28
N LEU A 174 -6.59 -4.41 -3.36
CA LEU A 174 -7.62 -4.66 -2.35
C LEU A 174 -8.03 -6.15 -2.31
N ALA A 175 -8.22 -6.78 -3.47
CA ALA A 175 -8.52 -8.20 -3.57
C ALA A 175 -7.38 -9.07 -3.02
N GLY A 176 -6.13 -8.72 -3.33
CA GLY A 176 -4.93 -9.34 -2.79
C GLY A 176 -4.87 -9.25 -1.27
N TRP A 177 -5.22 -8.09 -0.69
CA TRP A 177 -5.25 -7.93 0.77
C TRP A 177 -6.32 -8.81 1.42
N LEU A 178 -7.53 -8.85 0.86
CA LEU A 178 -8.58 -9.74 1.36
C LEU A 178 -8.18 -11.21 1.24
N ARG A 179 -7.49 -11.58 0.14
CA ARG A 179 -6.93 -12.94 -0.07
C ARG A 179 -5.83 -13.27 0.94
N TYR A 180 -5.01 -12.29 1.31
CA TYR A 180 -3.95 -12.42 2.31
C TYR A 180 -4.49 -12.75 3.72
N LEU A 181 -5.66 -12.19 4.09
CA LEU A 181 -6.29 -12.45 5.39
C LEU A 181 -6.74 -13.90 5.60
N LEU A 182 -6.79 -14.71 4.53
CA LEU A 182 -7.05 -16.15 4.61
C LEU A 182 -5.82 -16.97 5.05
N GLU A 183 -4.66 -16.33 5.24
CA GLU A 183 -3.47 -16.96 5.86
C GLU A 183 -2.95 -18.20 5.12
N LYS A 184 -3.18 -18.24 3.79
CA LYS A 184 -2.67 -19.26 2.87
C LYS A 184 -1.85 -18.61 1.77
N ASP A 185 -0.60 -19.04 1.59
CA ASP A 185 0.25 -18.56 0.50
C ASP A 185 -0.26 -19.06 -0.87
N ASP A 186 0.40 -18.69 -1.96
CA ASP A 186 0.01 -19.12 -3.31
C ASP A 186 0.31 -20.60 -3.59
N ASN A 187 1.06 -21.27 -2.71
CA ASN A 187 1.30 -22.73 -2.73
C ASN A 187 0.39 -23.48 -1.73
N LEU A 188 -0.59 -22.79 -1.14
CA LEU A 188 -1.54 -23.29 -0.13
C LEU A 188 -0.93 -23.67 1.23
N ASN A 189 0.32 -23.27 1.50
CA ASN A 189 0.93 -23.38 2.82
C ASN A 189 0.33 -22.33 3.76
N ASP A 190 0.24 -22.68 5.05
CA ASP A 190 -0.17 -21.74 6.08
C ASP A 190 0.93 -20.69 6.34
N PHE A 191 0.52 -19.44 6.48
CA PHE A 191 1.35 -18.38 7.04
C PHE A 191 0.51 -17.52 8.00
N LYS A 192 1.14 -16.69 8.82
CA LYS A 192 0.42 -15.81 9.75
C LYS A 192 0.33 -14.39 9.20
N ALA A 193 -0.86 -13.82 9.16
CA ALA A 193 -1.04 -12.42 8.85
C ALA A 193 -0.38 -11.56 9.93
N SER A 194 0.23 -10.46 9.51
CA SER A 194 0.75 -9.42 10.40
C SER A 194 -0.34 -8.90 11.32
N SER A 195 0.09 -8.38 12.48
CA SER A 195 -0.80 -7.74 13.44
C SER A 195 -1.62 -6.65 12.74
N ASP A 196 -2.91 -6.61 13.04
CA ASP A 196 -3.83 -5.62 12.53
C ASP A 196 -4.99 -5.45 13.54
N PRO A 197 -5.40 -4.22 13.88
CA PRO A 197 -6.43 -3.98 14.89
C PRO A 197 -7.81 -4.54 14.50
N MET A 198 -8.07 -4.77 13.21
CA MET A 198 -9.32 -5.32 12.70
C MET A 198 -9.20 -6.79 12.30
N LEU A 199 -8.06 -7.44 12.57
CA LEU A 199 -7.78 -8.80 12.07
C LEU A 199 -8.86 -9.81 12.48
N ASP A 200 -9.22 -9.84 13.77
CA ASP A 200 -10.19 -10.81 14.29
C ASP A 200 -11.58 -10.59 13.68
N GLU A 201 -12.05 -9.33 13.61
CA GLU A 201 -13.34 -8.98 12.99
C GLU A 201 -13.38 -9.36 11.50
N LEU A 202 -12.31 -9.05 10.76
CA LEU A 202 -12.25 -9.35 9.33
C LEU A 202 -12.18 -10.86 9.08
N LYS A 203 -11.41 -11.60 9.88
CA LYS A 203 -11.35 -13.07 9.78
C LYS A 203 -12.67 -13.72 10.14
N GLU A 204 -13.42 -13.19 11.10
CA GLU A 204 -14.78 -13.65 11.40
C GLU A 204 -15.71 -13.48 10.19
N LYS A 205 -15.67 -12.32 9.52
CA LYS A 205 -16.46 -12.08 8.30
C LYS A 205 -16.05 -12.96 7.13
N LEU A 206 -14.76 -13.32 7.03
CA LEU A 206 -14.23 -14.22 6.01
C LEU A 206 -14.40 -15.71 6.34
N ALA A 207 -14.99 -16.05 7.50
CA ALA A 207 -15.13 -17.43 7.94
C ALA A 207 -15.88 -18.29 6.91
N GLY A 208 -15.42 -19.54 6.76
CA GLY A 208 -15.99 -20.51 5.84
C GLY A 208 -15.53 -20.38 4.38
N ILE A 209 -14.71 -19.38 4.03
CA ILE A 209 -14.02 -19.35 2.74
C ILE A 209 -12.81 -20.27 2.79
N GLU A 210 -12.71 -21.21 1.85
CA GLU A 210 -11.58 -22.12 1.72
C GLU A 210 -10.83 -21.88 0.40
N VAL A 211 -9.52 -21.63 0.48
CA VAL A 211 -8.66 -21.55 -0.70
C VAL A 211 -8.60 -22.92 -1.39
N GLY A 212 -8.69 -22.95 -2.72
CA GLY A 212 -8.83 -24.15 -3.53
C GLY A 212 -10.29 -24.61 -3.71
N LYS A 213 -11.25 -23.93 -3.08
CA LYS A 213 -12.69 -24.20 -3.24
C LYS A 213 -13.48 -22.91 -3.45
N PRO A 214 -13.39 -22.25 -4.62
CA PRO A 214 -14.11 -20.99 -4.88
C PRO A 214 -15.63 -21.03 -4.61
N SER A 215 -16.25 -22.20 -4.65
CA SER A 215 -17.67 -22.42 -4.32
C SER A 215 -18.03 -22.14 -2.85
N THR A 216 -17.05 -22.06 -1.94
CA THR A 216 -17.30 -21.69 -0.54
C THR A 216 -17.53 -20.19 -0.37
N TYR A 217 -17.15 -19.38 -1.36
CA TYR A 217 -17.50 -17.97 -1.41
C TYR A 217 -18.96 -17.79 -1.84
N ASN A 218 -19.76 -17.20 -0.95
CA ASN A 218 -21.20 -16.97 -1.09
C ASN A 218 -21.58 -15.49 -0.83
N GLY A 219 -20.64 -14.56 -0.96
CA GLY A 219 -20.87 -13.12 -0.76
C GLY A 219 -20.38 -12.56 0.57
N GLN A 220 -19.48 -13.25 1.28
CA GLN A 220 -18.91 -12.81 2.56
C GLN A 220 -18.23 -11.43 2.49
N LEU A 221 -17.78 -10.99 1.31
CA LEU A 221 -17.11 -9.71 1.13
C LEU A 221 -18.08 -8.52 1.07
N LYS A 222 -19.38 -8.73 0.83
CA LYS A 222 -20.33 -7.64 0.56
C LYS A 222 -20.31 -6.55 1.62
N ASP A 223 -20.45 -6.94 2.89
CA ASP A 223 -20.47 -6.00 4.03
C ASP A 223 -19.09 -5.39 4.30
N ILE A 224 -18.01 -6.11 3.95
CA ILE A 224 -16.66 -5.57 4.05
C ILE A 224 -16.49 -4.46 3.02
N LEU A 225 -16.80 -4.75 1.75
CA LEU A 225 -16.59 -3.84 0.61
C LEU A 225 -17.46 -2.58 0.67
N SER A 226 -18.60 -2.61 1.37
CA SER A 226 -19.42 -1.41 1.62
C SER A 226 -18.98 -0.60 2.85
N ASN A 227 -17.96 -1.03 3.60
CA ASN A 227 -17.53 -0.35 4.83
C ASN A 227 -16.70 0.91 4.53
N GLU A 228 -17.35 2.07 4.61
CA GLU A 228 -16.73 3.39 4.40
C GLU A 228 -15.65 3.75 5.43
N ILE A 229 -15.71 3.21 6.64
CA ILE A 229 -14.66 3.45 7.65
C ILE A 229 -13.39 2.70 7.23
N LEU A 230 -13.54 1.47 6.73
CA LEU A 230 -12.43 0.63 6.33
C LEU A 230 -11.75 1.16 5.08
N PHE A 231 -12.52 1.42 4.01
CA PHE A 231 -11.98 1.81 2.71
C PHE A 231 -11.98 3.31 2.46
N GLY A 232 -12.51 4.12 3.38
CA GLY A 232 -12.75 5.55 3.18
C GLY A 232 -13.94 5.85 2.28
N VAL A 233 -14.45 4.86 1.54
CA VAL A 233 -15.52 4.97 0.54
C VAL A 233 -16.26 3.63 0.42
N ASN A 234 -17.52 3.65 0.04
CA ASN A 234 -18.28 2.45 -0.28
C ASN A 234 -17.86 1.95 -1.68
N LEU A 235 -17.22 0.77 -1.75
CA LEU A 235 -16.71 0.26 -3.04
C LEU A 235 -17.83 -0.16 -4.00
N GLY A 236 -19.04 -0.42 -3.51
CA GLY A 236 -20.22 -0.64 -4.35
C GLY A 236 -20.63 0.64 -5.08
N GLU A 237 -20.67 1.76 -4.36
CA GLU A 237 -20.96 3.08 -4.93
C GLU A 237 -19.85 3.57 -5.87
N ALA A 238 -18.60 3.19 -5.61
CA ALA A 238 -17.46 3.46 -6.49
C ALA A 238 -17.46 2.59 -7.77
N GLY A 239 -18.38 1.63 -7.92
CA GLY A 239 -18.41 0.70 -9.06
C GLY A 239 -17.27 -0.31 -9.06
N LEU A 240 -16.69 -0.61 -7.89
CA LEU A 240 -15.49 -1.44 -7.73
C LEU A 240 -15.74 -2.78 -7.02
N ALA A 241 -16.82 -2.90 -6.22
CA ALA A 241 -17.07 -4.08 -5.41
C ALA A 241 -17.08 -5.38 -6.24
N ASP A 242 -17.85 -5.44 -7.33
CA ASP A 242 -17.93 -6.63 -8.20
C ASP A 242 -16.57 -7.02 -8.79
N LYS A 243 -15.73 -6.02 -9.12
CA LYS A 243 -14.38 -6.25 -9.65
C LYS A 243 -13.47 -6.85 -8.59
N VAL A 244 -13.48 -6.30 -7.37
CA VAL A 244 -12.73 -6.83 -6.22
C VAL A 244 -13.19 -8.26 -5.90
N GLU A 245 -14.49 -8.52 -5.84
CA GLU A 245 -15.04 -9.85 -5.59
C GLU A 245 -14.62 -10.85 -6.69
N THR A 246 -14.66 -10.44 -7.95
CA THR A 246 -14.25 -11.28 -9.08
C THR A 246 -12.78 -11.66 -8.98
N MET A 247 -11.89 -10.68 -8.78
CA MET A 247 -10.46 -10.92 -8.60
C MET A 247 -10.18 -11.81 -7.38
N PHE A 248 -10.84 -11.54 -6.24
CA PHE A 248 -10.69 -12.36 -5.04
C PHE A 248 -11.09 -13.83 -5.29
N LYS A 249 -12.23 -14.07 -5.94
CA LYS A 249 -12.68 -15.43 -6.29
C LYS A 249 -11.73 -16.15 -7.23
N GLU A 250 -11.14 -15.44 -8.19
CA GLU A 250 -10.12 -16.01 -9.08
C GLU A 250 -8.89 -16.47 -8.28
N MET A 251 -8.45 -15.69 -7.30
CA MET A 251 -7.36 -16.04 -6.38
C MET A 251 -7.69 -17.19 -5.39
N LEU A 252 -8.95 -17.63 -5.31
CA LEU A 252 -9.35 -18.80 -4.53
C LEU A 252 -9.22 -20.11 -5.31
N ALA A 253 -8.90 -20.08 -6.61
CA ALA A 253 -8.98 -21.27 -7.46
C ALA A 253 -8.04 -22.41 -7.02
N GLY A 254 -6.94 -22.10 -6.35
CA GLY A 254 -6.00 -23.09 -5.82
C GLY A 254 -4.56 -22.58 -5.85
N GLU A 255 -3.63 -23.53 -5.92
CA GLU A 255 -2.20 -23.26 -6.07
C GLU A 255 -1.92 -22.47 -7.36
N GLY A 256 -1.11 -21.42 -7.26
CA GLY A 256 -0.72 -20.53 -8.36
C GLY A 256 -1.81 -19.54 -8.81
N ALA A 257 -3.01 -19.58 -8.22
CA ALA A 257 -4.13 -18.76 -8.64
C ALA A 257 -3.90 -17.26 -8.40
N VAL A 258 -3.14 -16.89 -7.36
CA VAL A 258 -2.79 -15.49 -7.10
C VAL A 258 -1.87 -14.98 -8.21
N ARG A 259 -0.84 -15.75 -8.56
CA ARG A 259 0.06 -15.45 -9.68
C ARG A 259 -0.68 -15.32 -11.00
N ASP A 260 -1.58 -16.24 -11.31
CA ASP A 260 -2.34 -16.22 -12.57
C ASP A 260 -3.29 -15.03 -12.63
N THR A 261 -3.89 -14.65 -11.51
CA THR A 261 -4.74 -13.45 -11.42
C THR A 261 -3.91 -12.18 -11.66
N LEU A 262 -2.72 -12.05 -11.04
CA LEU A 262 -1.82 -10.93 -11.30
C LEU A 262 -1.46 -10.84 -12.80
N LYS A 263 -1.07 -11.95 -13.42
CA LYS A 263 -0.77 -11.99 -14.87
C LYS A 263 -1.94 -11.56 -15.73
N LYS A 264 -3.15 -12.02 -15.41
CA LYS A 264 -4.37 -11.70 -16.18
C LYS A 264 -4.68 -10.21 -16.18
N TYR A 265 -4.61 -9.54 -15.03
CA TYR A 265 -5.02 -8.14 -14.90
C TYR A 265 -3.87 -7.14 -15.14
N LEU A 266 -2.63 -7.60 -15.21
CA LEU A 266 -1.43 -6.79 -15.47
C LEU A 266 -0.75 -7.12 -16.81
N ALA A 267 -1.40 -7.92 -17.66
CA ALA A 267 -0.93 -8.28 -19.00
C ALA A 267 -0.69 -7.06 -19.89
#